data_AF-A0A484KP91-F1
#
_entry.id   AF-A0A484KP91-F1
#
_cell.length_a   1.000
_cell.length_b   1.000
_cell.length_c   1.000
_cell.angle_alpha   90.00
_cell.angle_beta   90.00
_cell.angle_gamma   90.00
#
_symmetry.space_group_name_H-M   'P 1'
#
loop_
_entity.id
_entity.type
_entity.pdbx_description
1 polymer ?
#
loop_
_entity_poly.entity_id
_entity_poly.type
_entity_poly.pdbx_seq_one_letter_code
_entity_poly.pdbx_strand_id
1 'polypeptide(L)'
;MHEDLKLSYEWIENVLHIYLPECQSFKKLKVKKGKKNKVKVEVECRVDEGNDWKKLKEKFEAPKGFDIISMEEMEWKVGDGILTVTLTTDKHDGHTKDGGSPPRVPRENDDSQVLVVNVVAAALVIVALGAYYIFRN
;
A
#
# COMPACT_ATOMS: atom_id res chain seq x y z
N MET A 1 5.05 30.54 20.67
CA MET A 1 5.78 29.72 19.69
C MET A 1 4.94 28.49 19.44
N HIS A 2 4.42 28.28 18.23
CA HIS A 2 3.76 27.00 17.89
C HIS A 2 4.88 26.02 17.58
N GLU A 3 5.07 25.01 18.43
CA GLU A 3 5.86 23.85 18.05
C GLU A 3 5.08 23.11 16.95
N ASP A 4 5.54 23.28 15.70
CA ASP A 4 5.11 22.43 14.60
C ASP A 4 5.40 20.98 14.99
N LEU A 5 4.36 20.17 15.20
CA LEU A 5 4.53 18.74 15.43
C LEU A 5 5.25 18.15 14.22
N LYS A 6 6.49 17.78 14.43
CA LYS A 6 7.31 17.10 13.44
C LYS A 6 7.03 15.61 13.55
N LEU A 7 6.44 15.03 12.51
CA LEU A 7 6.24 13.59 12.48
C LEU A 7 7.59 12.88 12.38
N SER A 8 7.76 11.84 13.19
CA SER A 8 8.90 10.93 13.01
C SER A 8 8.58 9.98 11.87
N TYR A 9 9.55 9.75 10.99
CA TYR A 9 9.38 8.87 9.84
C TYR A 9 10.70 8.21 9.45
N GLU A 10 10.59 7.11 8.72
CA GLU A 10 11.72 6.44 8.08
C GLU A 10 11.32 5.88 6.73
N TRP A 11 12.32 5.75 5.85
CA TRP A 11 12.19 5.04 4.58
C TRP A 11 12.92 3.71 4.66
N ILE A 12 12.22 2.64 4.32
CA ILE A 12 12.77 1.30 4.15
C ILE A 12 12.47 0.90 2.71
N GLU A 13 13.48 0.98 1.84
CA GLU A 13 13.32 0.78 0.40
C GLU A 13 12.23 1.68 -0.20
N ASN A 14 11.12 1.10 -0.67
CA ASN A 14 9.96 1.77 -1.24
C ASN A 14 8.84 2.05 -0.23
N VAL A 15 9.07 1.76 1.05
CA VAL A 15 8.07 1.87 2.12
C VAL A 15 8.41 3.04 3.05
N LEU A 16 7.44 3.91 3.24
CA LEU A 16 7.50 5.02 4.19
C LEU A 16 6.72 4.64 5.46
N HIS A 17 7.41 4.62 6.59
CA HIS A 17 6.79 4.48 7.90
C HIS A 17 6.70 5.85 8.56
N ILE A 18 5.50 6.23 8.98
CA ILE A 18 5.22 7.48 9.70
C ILE A 18 4.67 7.11 11.06
N TYR A 19 5.39 7.51 12.11
CA TYR A 19 5.03 7.22 13.49
C TYR A 19 4.02 8.26 13.99
N LEU A 20 2.89 7.78 14.46
CA LEU A 20 1.76 8.56 14.97
C LEU A 20 1.44 8.16 16.43
N PRO A 21 2.42 8.17 17.35
CA PRO A 21 2.25 7.62 18.71
C PRO A 21 1.21 8.37 19.55
N GLU A 22 1.01 9.65 19.23
CA GLU A 22 0.05 10.51 19.92
C GLU A 22 -1.38 10.36 19.37
N CYS A 23 -1.58 9.73 18.21
CA CYS A 23 -2.92 9.64 17.60
C CYS A 23 -3.71 8.43 18.14
N GLN A 24 -4.65 8.68 19.06
CA GLN A 24 -5.53 7.63 19.61
C GLN A 24 -6.71 7.27 18.68
N SER A 25 -7.13 8.19 17.82
CA SER A 25 -8.26 7.99 16.91
C SER A 25 -8.13 8.84 15.67
N PHE A 26 -8.57 8.31 14.53
CA PHE A 26 -8.47 8.95 13.22
C PHE A 26 -9.85 9.33 12.70
N LYS A 27 -10.06 10.62 12.43
CA LYS A 27 -11.26 11.11 11.75
C LYS A 27 -11.04 11.26 10.26
N LYS A 28 -9.82 11.61 9.87
CA LYS A 28 -9.45 11.76 8.46
C LYS A 28 -8.01 11.35 8.24
N LEU A 29 -7.80 10.55 7.23
CA LEU A 29 -6.48 10.18 6.76
C LEU A 29 -6.46 10.25 5.25
N LYS A 30 -5.50 10.99 4.70
CA LYS A 30 -5.38 11.16 3.26
C LYS A 30 -3.93 11.18 2.83
N VAL A 31 -3.56 10.18 2.04
CA VAL A 31 -2.27 10.11 1.35
C VAL A 31 -2.47 10.56 -0.10
N LYS A 32 -1.53 11.36 -0.61
CA LYS A 32 -1.56 11.89 -1.98
C LYS A 32 -0.16 11.95 -2.56
N LYS A 33 -0.07 11.88 -3.88
CA LYS A 33 1.10 12.34 -4.62
C LYS A 33 1.29 13.85 -4.45
N GLY A 34 2.47 14.24 -4.01
CA GLY A 34 2.96 15.61 -3.95
C GLY A 34 3.75 15.99 -5.20
N LYS A 35 4.12 17.27 -5.31
CA LYS A 35 5.01 17.76 -6.38
C LYS A 35 6.44 17.26 -6.13
N LYS A 36 7.23 17.08 -7.20
CA LYS A 36 8.66 16.73 -7.15
C LYS A 36 8.93 15.43 -6.37
N ASN A 37 8.22 14.36 -6.72
CA ASN A 37 8.43 13.04 -6.14
C ASN A 37 8.31 12.99 -4.61
N LYS A 38 7.23 13.58 -4.08
CA LYS A 38 6.93 13.61 -2.64
C LYS A 38 5.63 12.88 -2.34
N VAL A 39 5.57 12.22 -1.20
CA VAL A 39 4.32 11.75 -0.58
C VAL A 39 3.79 12.86 0.29
N LYS A 40 2.53 13.23 0.12
CA LYS A 40 1.85 14.19 0.98
C LYS A 40 0.84 13.45 1.86
N VAL A 41 0.99 13.61 3.17
CA VAL A 41 0.09 13.00 4.15
C VAL A 41 -0.66 14.09 4.90
N GLU A 42 -1.98 13.94 4.98
CA GLU A 42 -2.88 14.79 5.75
C GLU A 42 -3.63 13.90 6.75
N VAL A 43 -3.38 14.09 8.05
CA VAL A 43 -3.99 13.34 9.15
C VAL A 43 -4.80 14.30 10.01
N GLU A 44 -6.02 13.92 10.39
CA GLU A 44 -6.81 14.55 11.45
C GLU A 44 -7.04 13.49 12.52
N CYS A 45 -6.35 13.62 13.65
CA CYS A 45 -6.38 12.66 14.74
C CYS A 45 -6.60 13.34 16.09
N ARG A 46 -7.07 12.56 17.06
CA ARG A 46 -7.25 13.00 18.44
C ARG A 46 -6.01 12.62 19.25
N VAL A 47 -5.44 13.58 19.98
CA VAL A 47 -4.17 13.41 20.70
C VAL A 47 -4.36 13.09 22.19
N ASP A 48 -5.45 13.57 22.80
CA ASP A 48 -5.75 13.38 24.22
C ASP A 48 -7.23 13.01 24.44
N GLU A 49 -7.60 12.67 25.69
CA GLU A 49 -9.00 12.48 26.10
C GLU A 49 -9.88 13.74 25.95
N GLY A 50 -9.32 14.90 25.60
CA GLY A 50 -10.07 16.09 25.19
C GLY A 50 -10.73 15.94 23.81
N ASN A 51 -11.75 16.74 23.47
CA ASN A 51 -12.46 16.62 22.18
C ASN A 51 -11.76 17.34 21.01
N ASP A 52 -10.47 17.64 21.16
CA ASP A 52 -9.71 18.45 20.22
C ASP A 52 -9.09 17.58 19.13
N TRP A 53 -9.44 17.91 17.89
CA TRP A 53 -8.90 17.28 16.69
C TRP A 53 -7.67 18.03 16.22
N LYS A 54 -6.55 17.33 16.14
CA LYS A 54 -5.31 17.88 15.61
C LYS A 54 -5.15 17.51 14.15
N LYS A 55 -4.82 18.51 13.34
CA LYS A 55 -4.57 18.33 11.91
C LYS A 55 -3.08 18.42 11.62
N LEU A 56 -2.52 17.35 11.09
CA LEU A 56 -1.14 17.21 10.71
C LEU A 56 -1.05 17.11 9.18
N LYS A 57 -0.09 17.83 8.61
CA LYS A 57 0.09 17.88 7.16
C LYS A 57 1.57 17.98 6.84
N GLU A 58 2.10 16.88 6.33
CA GLU A 58 3.52 16.77 6.05
C GLU A 58 3.79 16.24 4.64
N LYS A 59 5.01 16.47 4.16
CA LYS A 59 5.47 16.04 2.85
C LYS A 59 6.79 15.32 3.02
N PHE A 60 6.84 14.09 2.53
CA PHE A 60 8.01 13.21 2.60
C PHE A 60 8.59 13.08 1.21
N GLU A 61 9.87 13.37 1.05
CA GLU A 61 10.56 13.17 -0.22
C GLU A 61 10.89 11.70 -0.39
N ALA A 62 10.55 11.12 -1.53
CA ALA A 62 10.86 9.72 -1.82
C ALA A 62 12.38 9.54 -2.00
N PRO A 63 12.91 8.36 -1.63
CA PRO A 63 14.32 8.05 -1.83
C PRO A 63 14.70 8.07 -3.31
N LYS A 64 15.98 8.32 -3.59
CA LYS A 64 16.50 8.34 -4.97
C LYS A 64 16.31 6.96 -5.62
N GLY A 65 15.85 6.94 -6.86
CA GLY A 65 15.57 5.71 -7.62
C GLY A 65 14.13 5.22 -7.52
N PHE A 66 13.30 5.83 -6.67
CA PHE A 66 11.88 5.53 -6.56
C PHE A 66 11.08 6.72 -7.08
N ASP A 67 10.48 6.59 -8.25
CA ASP A 67 9.56 7.61 -8.78
C ASP A 67 8.11 7.26 -8.43
N ILE A 68 7.42 8.22 -7.82
CA ILE A 68 5.98 8.12 -7.62
C ILE A 68 5.33 8.44 -8.97
N ILE A 69 4.94 7.41 -9.70
CA ILE A 69 4.38 7.55 -11.06
C ILE A 69 2.88 7.84 -10.96
N SER A 70 2.10 6.99 -10.28
CA SER A 70 0.67 7.20 -10.02
C SER A 70 0.30 7.22 -8.53
N MET A 71 -0.91 7.72 -8.22
CA MET A 71 -1.56 7.51 -6.92
C MET A 71 -2.21 6.14 -6.81
N GLU A 72 -2.56 5.51 -7.93
CA GLU A 72 -3.11 4.13 -7.97
C GLU A 72 -2.09 3.10 -7.52
N GLU A 73 -0.81 3.46 -7.65
CA GLU A 73 0.38 2.70 -7.26
C GLU A 73 0.82 2.99 -5.81
N MET A 74 0.02 3.74 -5.04
CA MET A 74 0.28 3.98 -3.63
C MET A 74 -0.73 3.23 -2.77
N GLU A 75 -0.23 2.24 -2.04
CA GLU A 75 -1.00 1.56 -1.00
C GLU A 75 -0.63 2.14 0.36
N TRP A 76 -1.61 2.24 1.26
CA TRP A 76 -1.35 2.70 2.62
C TRP A 76 -2.25 2.00 3.64
N LYS A 77 -1.71 1.80 4.84
CA LYS A 77 -2.40 1.17 5.96
C LYS A 77 -1.98 1.81 7.28
N VAL A 78 -2.85 1.70 8.28
CA VAL A 78 -2.53 2.09 9.66
C VAL A 78 -2.63 0.87 10.55
N GLY A 79 -1.59 0.62 11.33
CA GLY A 79 -1.53 -0.43 12.35
C GLY A 79 -0.56 -0.01 13.44
N ASP A 80 -0.89 -0.32 14.70
CA ASP A 80 0.01 -0.12 15.84
C ASP A 80 0.58 1.31 15.97
N GLY A 81 -0.23 2.33 15.64
CA GLY A 81 0.19 3.73 15.68
C GLY A 81 1.16 4.14 14.56
N ILE A 82 1.30 3.32 13.52
CA ILE A 82 2.18 3.57 12.38
C ILE A 82 1.33 3.65 11.10
N LEU A 83 1.50 4.73 10.35
CA LEU A 83 1.03 4.82 8.97
C LEU A 83 2.14 4.31 8.05
N THR A 84 1.87 3.19 7.39
CA THR A 84 2.73 2.62 6.36
C THR A 84 2.21 3.06 4.99
N VAL A 85 3.07 3.66 4.17
CA VAL A 85 2.79 3.99 2.77
C VAL A 85 3.78 3.26 1.89
N THR A 86 3.29 2.38 1.03
CA THR A 86 4.10 1.62 0.08
C THR A 86 4.02 2.29 -1.28
N LEU A 87 5.18 2.61 -1.86
CA LEU A 87 5.28 3.01 -3.26
C LEU A 87 5.41 1.74 -4.11
N THR A 88 4.43 1.41 -4.95
CA THR A 88 4.68 0.39 -5.96
C THR A 88 5.51 1.03 -7.06
N THR A 89 6.65 0.41 -7.37
CA THR A 89 7.39 0.75 -8.58
C THR A 89 6.90 -0.17 -9.67
N ASP A 90 6.52 0.39 -10.81
CA ASP A 90 6.62 -0.37 -12.04
C ASP A 90 8.09 -0.77 -12.13
N LYS A 91 8.36 -2.08 -12.00
CA LYS A 91 9.68 -2.58 -12.36
C LYS A 91 9.80 -2.25 -13.83
N HIS A 92 10.48 -1.14 -14.14
CA HIS A 92 11.08 -0.96 -15.44
C HIS A 92 12.14 -2.05 -15.55
N ASP A 93 11.67 -3.25 -15.86
CA ASP A 93 12.48 -4.34 -16.37
C ASP A 93 13.23 -3.71 -17.53
N GLY A 94 14.54 -3.61 -17.36
CA GLY A 94 15.43 -3.04 -18.35
C GLY A 94 15.47 -3.94 -19.56
N HIS A 95 14.40 -3.95 -20.35
CA HIS A 95 14.44 -4.47 -21.70
C HIS A 95 15.00 -3.36 -22.58
N THR A 96 16.28 -3.57 -22.88
CA THR A 96 17.04 -2.99 -23.98
C THR A 96 16.17 -2.48 -25.12
N LYS A 97 16.47 -1.24 -25.53
CA LYS A 97 16.06 -0.66 -26.80
C LYS A 97 16.41 -1.63 -27.94
N ASP A 98 15.41 -2.10 -28.67
CA ASP A 98 15.55 -2.30 -30.11
C ASP A 98 14.22 -1.94 -30.79
N GLY A 99 14.33 -1.20 -31.88
CA GLY A 99 13.21 -0.58 -32.55
C GLY A 99 12.46 -1.55 -33.45
N GLY A 100 11.13 -1.43 -33.49
CA GLY A 100 10.31 -2.13 -34.46
C GLY A 100 8.83 -1.91 -34.20
N SER A 101 8.13 -1.34 -35.17
CA SER A 101 6.69 -1.11 -35.19
C SER A 101 5.88 -2.31 -34.66
N PRO A 102 4.72 -2.08 -34.00
CA PRO A 102 3.91 -3.17 -33.50
C PRO A 102 3.30 -3.97 -34.66
N PRO A 103 3.38 -5.32 -34.68
CA PRO A 103 2.56 -6.10 -35.57
C PRO A 103 1.10 -6.01 -35.10
N ARG A 104 0.21 -5.58 -35.99
CA ARG A 104 -1.24 -5.77 -35.83
C ARG A 104 -1.51 -7.27 -35.76
N VAL A 105 -2.01 -7.75 -34.62
CA VAL A 105 -2.59 -9.09 -34.48
C VAL A 105 -4.10 -8.94 -34.25
N PRO A 106 -4.95 -9.77 -34.89
CA PRO A 106 -6.37 -9.52 -34.99
C PRO A 106 -7.11 -9.72 -33.68
N ARG A 107 -8.24 -9.00 -33.53
CA ARG A 107 -9.32 -9.34 -32.63
C ARG A 107 -9.78 -10.77 -32.91
N GLU A 108 -9.59 -11.66 -31.96
CA GLU A 108 -10.39 -12.87 -31.83
C GLU A 108 -11.07 -12.82 -30.48
N ASN A 109 -12.39 -12.88 -30.55
CA ASN A 109 -13.33 -12.85 -29.45
C ASN A 109 -13.63 -14.32 -29.13
N ASP A 110 -13.20 -14.82 -27.97
CA ASP A 110 -13.89 -15.96 -27.35
C ASP A 110 -13.71 -15.91 -25.83
N ASP A 111 -14.72 -16.44 -25.18
CA ASP A 111 -15.23 -16.10 -23.88
C ASP A 111 -14.66 -17.08 -22.82
N SER A 112 -14.66 -16.66 -21.56
CA SER A 112 -14.61 -17.56 -20.39
C SER A 112 -13.36 -18.45 -20.17
N GLN A 113 -12.50 -18.03 -19.22
CA GLN A 113 -12.04 -18.90 -18.11
C GLN A 113 -11.27 -18.10 -17.05
N VAL A 114 -12.04 -17.42 -16.20
CA VAL A 114 -11.69 -17.18 -14.80
C VAL A 114 -11.89 -18.52 -14.05
N LEU A 115 -11.15 -18.75 -12.95
CA LEU A 115 -11.36 -19.82 -11.94
C LEU A 115 -10.70 -21.21 -12.15
N VAL A 116 -9.36 -21.33 -12.11
CA VAL A 116 -8.71 -22.67 -11.91
C VAL A 116 -7.60 -22.69 -10.83
N VAL A 117 -7.27 -21.58 -10.17
CA VAL A 117 -6.12 -21.59 -9.23
C VAL A 117 -6.50 -21.85 -7.75
N ASN A 118 -7.79 -21.78 -7.37
CA ASN A 118 -8.18 -21.84 -5.95
C ASN A 118 -8.89 -23.12 -5.46
N VAL A 119 -9.19 -24.10 -6.31
CA VAL A 119 -9.90 -25.32 -5.87
C VAL A 119 -8.96 -26.31 -5.17
N VAL A 120 -7.68 -26.34 -5.54
CA VAL A 120 -6.72 -27.31 -5.00
C VAL A 120 -6.40 -27.05 -3.51
N ALA A 121 -6.33 -25.78 -3.09
CA ALA A 121 -6.06 -25.43 -1.70
C ALA A 121 -7.24 -25.77 -0.76
N ALA A 122 -8.48 -25.56 -1.20
CA ALA A 122 -9.66 -25.84 -0.38
C ALA A 122 -9.88 -27.36 -0.16
N ALA A 123 -9.58 -28.19 -1.17
CA ALA A 123 -9.72 -29.65 -1.06
C ALA A 123 -8.74 -30.26 -0.03
N LEU A 124 -7.51 -29.75 0.07
CA LEU A 124 -6.51 -30.26 1.03
C LEU A 124 -6.89 -30.00 2.49
N VAL A 125 -7.55 -28.88 2.77
CA VAL A 125 -7.99 -28.53 4.14
C VAL A 125 -9.12 -29.45 4.61
N ILE A 126 -10.05 -29.82 3.71
CA ILE A 126 -11.16 -30.72 4.03
C ILE A 126 -10.66 -32.14 4.35
N VAL A 127 -9.70 -32.66 3.58
CA VAL A 127 -9.12 -34.00 3.82
C VAL A 127 -8.36 -34.05 5.15
N ALA A 128 -7.61 -32.99 5.48
CA ALA A 128 -6.87 -32.93 6.74
C ALA A 128 -7.79 -32.87 7.98
N LEU A 129 -8.88 -32.09 7.90
CA LEU A 129 -9.86 -32.01 8.99
C LEU A 129 -10.68 -33.29 9.14
N GLY A 130 -11.04 -33.95 8.02
CA GLY A 130 -11.75 -35.22 8.05
C GLY A 130 -10.94 -36.35 8.68
N ALA A 131 -9.65 -36.46 8.33
CA ALA A 131 -8.76 -37.47 8.91
C ALA A 131 -8.54 -37.25 10.42
N TYR A 132 -8.44 -35.99 10.85
CA TYR A 132 -8.28 -35.65 12.27
C TYR A 132 -9.52 -36.03 13.11
N TYR A 133 -10.73 -35.88 12.55
CA TYR A 133 -11.97 -36.19 13.25
C TYR A 133 -12.22 -37.71 13.36
N ILE A 134 -11.78 -38.50 12.37
CA ILE A 134 -11.91 -39.97 12.40
C ILE A 134 -10.90 -40.61 13.36
N PHE A 135 -9.69 -40.06 13.50
CA PHE A 135 -8.65 -40.61 14.38
C PHE A 135 -8.81 -40.26 15.88
N ARG A 136 -9.73 -39.36 16.23
CA ARG A 136 -9.92 -38.87 17.61
C ARG A 136 -11.17 -39.44 18.30
N ASN A 137 -11.90 -40.36 17.66
CA ASN A 137 -13.00 -41.12 18.26
C ASN A 137 -12.66 -42.61 18.28
#